data_AF-A0A9P1INZ5-F1
#
_entry.id   AF-A0A9P1INZ5-F1
#
_cell.length_a   1.000
_cell.length_b   1.000
_cell.length_c   1.000
_cell.angle_alpha   90.00
_cell.angle_beta   90.00
_cell.angle_gamma   90.00
#
_symmetry.space_group_name_H-M   'P 1'
#
loop_
_entity.id
_entity.type
_entity.pdbx_description
1 polymer ?
#
loop_
_entity_poly.entity_id
_entity_poly.type
_entity_poly.pdbx_seq_one_letter_code
_entity_poly.pdbx_strand_id
1 'polypeptide(L)'
;MSSIFRRIMSFRKPKKILTRKDSITGRNHTFEVPYLSRLDGNQLQTGQSLIVRGYITGSDGFIVNLTSGPNVELDNDGNGTLDDRLLAIRVDIPKGRVYLNACIDNQWGKEAFIKQSYKDGDEFDIRIRCFDQHFEIYVEHKLIATFKHYVAMSNISHIYVQGDIRLYAVSWEGKLYTIPYSADIPGNFYVGRKLFVSAIADKKPKDFTIEFFANGEDIALQFSPSFVQKKTTRKSLLSGTWSSPETGHEGKIKFPFKAKRSFDVLVYASDEKFLIFVNDVLYCTYNHRLPADKIDKLIIQGDIQLIGVHIK
;
A
#
# COMPACT_ATOMS: atom_id res chain seq x y z
N MET A 1 43.65 21.78 -30.12
CA MET A 1 42.55 22.66 -29.69
C MET A 1 41.34 21.79 -29.36
N SER A 2 41.02 21.69 -28.07
CA SER A 2 39.88 20.94 -27.52
C SER A 2 38.84 21.97 -27.06
N SER A 3 37.62 21.90 -27.58
CA SER A 3 36.47 22.70 -27.13
C SER A 3 35.22 21.85 -27.31
N ILE A 4 34.77 21.17 -26.24
CA ILE A 4 33.71 21.62 -25.33
C ILE A 4 32.35 21.70 -26.03
N PHE A 5 31.52 20.66 -25.82
CA PHE A 5 30.08 20.81 -25.57
C PHE A 5 29.58 19.61 -24.75
N ARG A 6 29.65 19.75 -23.42
CA ARG A 6 28.91 18.89 -22.48
C ARG A 6 27.48 19.42 -22.42
N ARG A 7 26.55 18.75 -23.10
CA ARG A 7 25.12 19.02 -22.95
C ARG A 7 24.66 18.31 -21.66
N ILE A 8 24.51 19.08 -20.59
CA ILE A 8 23.94 18.62 -19.31
C ILE A 8 22.46 18.37 -19.55
N MET A 9 22.07 17.11 -19.78
CA MET A 9 20.68 16.69 -19.56
C MET A 9 20.47 16.55 -18.06
N SER A 10 20.00 17.64 -17.45
CA SER A 10 19.33 17.61 -16.16
C SER A 10 18.04 16.78 -16.32
N PHE A 11 18.12 15.48 -16.09
CA PHE A 11 16.96 14.68 -15.75
C PHE A 11 16.43 15.17 -14.40
N ARG A 12 15.58 16.21 -14.41
CA ARG A 12 14.79 16.57 -13.23
C ARG A 12 13.97 15.33 -12.87
N LYS A 13 14.31 14.67 -11.76
CA LYS A 13 13.46 13.63 -11.18
C LYS A 13 12.04 14.20 -11.06
N PRO A 14 11.00 13.48 -11.49
CA PRO A 14 9.63 13.97 -11.34
C PRO A 14 9.40 14.33 -9.87
N LYS A 15 8.85 15.52 -9.60
CA LYS A 15 8.42 15.89 -8.25
C LYS A 15 7.47 14.79 -7.78
N LYS A 16 7.77 14.15 -6.63
CA LYS A 16 6.81 13.27 -5.96
C LYS A 16 5.51 14.06 -5.80
N ILE A 17 4.41 13.50 -6.29
CA ILE A 17 3.10 14.11 -6.11
C ILE A 17 2.78 13.89 -4.63
N LEU A 18 2.80 14.97 -3.85
CA LEU A 18 2.34 14.95 -2.47
C LEU A 18 0.87 14.59 -2.50
N THR A 19 0.54 13.49 -1.84
CA THR A 19 -0.85 13.08 -1.70
C THR A 19 -1.49 13.94 -0.61
N ARG A 20 -2.70 14.47 -0.85
CA ARG A 20 -3.32 15.44 0.08
C ARG A 20 -3.86 14.71 1.31
N LYS A 21 -3.85 15.39 2.46
CA LYS A 21 -4.61 14.93 3.65
C LYS A 21 -6.09 15.11 3.33
N ASP A 22 -6.81 14.01 3.10
CA ASP A 22 -8.24 14.01 2.81
C ASP A 22 -8.93 12.92 3.64
N SER A 23 -10.11 13.26 4.15
CA SER A 23 -11.02 12.35 4.84
C SER A 23 -11.45 11.15 3.98
N ILE A 24 -11.48 11.31 2.66
CA ILE A 24 -11.87 10.24 1.74
C ILE A 24 -10.83 9.11 1.78
N THR A 25 -9.54 9.44 1.75
CA THR A 25 -8.43 8.46 1.79
C THR A 25 -8.06 7.98 3.19
N GLY A 26 -8.73 8.50 4.25
CA GLY A 26 -8.59 7.99 5.62
C GLY A 26 -7.37 8.52 6.39
N ARG A 27 -6.77 9.63 5.95
CA ARG A 27 -5.51 10.18 6.49
C ARG A 27 -5.68 11.14 7.67
N ASN A 28 -6.76 10.98 8.43
CA ASN A 28 -7.15 11.98 9.41
C ASN A 28 -6.47 11.81 10.78
N HIS A 29 -5.98 10.61 11.08
CA HIS A 29 -5.35 10.28 12.35
C HIS A 29 -3.82 10.25 12.22
N THR A 30 -3.11 10.68 13.26
CA THR A 30 -1.65 10.56 13.36
C THR A 30 -1.28 9.80 14.62
N PHE A 31 -0.23 9.01 14.54
CA PHE A 31 0.32 8.30 15.70
C PHE A 31 1.60 9.01 16.16
N GLU A 32 1.78 9.08 17.48
CA GLU A 32 3.00 9.61 18.08
C GLU A 32 4.16 8.64 17.88
N VAL A 33 5.37 9.19 17.84
CA VAL A 33 6.63 8.45 17.69
C VAL A 33 7.54 8.85 18.86
N PRO A 34 8.14 7.90 19.61
CA PRO A 34 8.17 6.45 19.36
C PRO A 34 6.80 5.77 19.47
N TYR A 35 6.50 4.89 18.52
CA TYR A 35 5.28 4.11 18.47
C TYR A 35 5.60 2.68 18.88
N LEU A 36 5.07 2.24 20.01
CA LEU A 36 5.14 0.85 20.46
C LEU A 36 3.73 0.31 20.59
N SER A 37 3.45 -0.81 19.92
CA SER A 37 2.14 -1.46 20.01
C SER A 37 2.31 -2.97 20.07
N ARG A 38 1.55 -3.58 20.97
CA ARG A 38 1.35 -5.03 20.98
C ARG A 38 0.52 -5.44 19.77
N LEU A 39 0.80 -6.62 19.24
CA LEU A 39 0.02 -7.28 18.21
C LEU A 39 -1.03 -8.17 18.89
N ASP A 40 -2.12 -7.57 19.36
CA ASP A 40 -3.16 -8.30 20.11
C ASP A 40 -3.91 -9.31 19.21
N GLY A 41 -4.05 -10.54 19.69
CA GLY A 41 -5.15 -11.44 19.30
C GLY A 41 -5.02 -12.29 18.04
N ASN A 42 -3.95 -12.19 17.23
CA ASN A 42 -3.56 -13.20 16.24
C ASN A 42 -2.10 -12.96 15.84
N GLN A 43 -1.22 -13.92 16.13
CA GLN A 43 0.12 -13.96 15.53
C GLN A 43 0.01 -13.70 14.03
N LEU A 44 0.96 -12.95 13.48
CA LEU A 44 1.00 -12.64 12.04
C LEU A 44 0.75 -13.91 11.24
N GLN A 45 -0.24 -13.88 10.36
CA GLN A 45 -0.62 -15.02 9.54
C GLN A 45 -0.12 -14.84 8.11
N THR A 46 0.13 -15.97 7.46
CA THR A 46 0.49 -15.98 6.04
C THR A 46 -0.56 -15.29 5.18
N GLY A 47 -0.10 -14.37 4.33
CA GLY A 47 -0.91 -13.53 3.47
C GLY A 47 -1.32 -12.18 4.08
N GLN A 48 -1.18 -11.98 5.39
CA GLN A 48 -1.38 -10.67 6.01
C GLN A 48 -0.23 -9.72 5.66
N SER A 49 -0.50 -8.43 5.70
CA SER A 49 0.48 -7.37 5.50
C SER A 49 0.43 -6.38 6.65
N LEU A 50 1.60 -6.05 7.21
CA LEU A 50 1.79 -4.80 7.92
C LEU A 50 1.87 -3.67 6.91
N ILE A 51 1.21 -2.55 7.20
CA ILE A 51 1.33 -1.31 6.45
C ILE A 51 1.75 -0.21 7.42
N VAL A 52 2.89 0.42 7.15
CA VAL A 52 3.43 1.56 7.91
C VAL A 52 3.61 2.73 6.96
N ARG A 53 2.85 3.80 7.20
CA ARG A 53 2.88 5.01 6.37
C ARG A 53 2.97 6.26 7.22
N GLY A 54 3.70 7.23 6.70
CA GLY A 54 3.97 8.47 7.40
C GLY A 54 4.62 9.52 6.51
N TYR A 55 5.03 10.60 7.15
CA TYR A 55 5.82 11.68 6.56
C TYR A 55 7.14 11.79 7.30
N ILE A 56 8.20 12.10 6.57
CA ILE A 56 9.50 12.48 7.14
C ILE A 56 9.40 13.87 7.77
N THR A 57 9.96 14.04 8.96
CA THR A 57 9.98 15.31 9.71
C THR A 57 11.39 15.82 10.03
N GLY A 58 12.43 15.10 9.61
CA GLY A 58 13.83 15.41 9.92
C GLY A 58 14.80 14.80 8.91
N SER A 59 16.08 14.78 9.25
CA SER A 59 17.17 14.48 8.31
C SER A 59 17.93 13.20 8.59
N ASP A 60 17.76 12.58 9.76
CA ASP A 60 18.63 11.48 10.18
C ASP A 60 18.09 10.14 9.69
N GLY A 61 16.78 9.92 9.87
CA GLY A 61 16.12 8.70 9.44
C GLY A 61 15.17 8.14 10.48
N PHE A 62 14.72 6.90 10.25
CA PHE A 62 13.81 6.20 11.13
C PHE A 62 13.97 4.68 11.02
N ILE A 63 13.40 3.96 11.96
CA ILE A 63 13.41 2.50 12.00
C ILE A 63 12.01 1.95 12.26
N VAL A 64 11.68 0.86 11.58
CA VAL A 64 10.50 0.02 11.85
C VAL A 64 11.01 -1.35 12.26
N ASN A 65 10.63 -1.80 13.46
CA ASN A 65 11.01 -3.09 14.02
C ASN A 65 9.77 -3.96 14.27
N LEU A 66 9.93 -5.26 14.01
CA LEU A 66 9.10 -6.32 14.57
C LEU A 66 9.91 -7.01 15.67
N THR A 67 9.39 -7.01 16.89
CA THR A 67 10.13 -7.44 18.08
C THR A 67 9.44 -8.59 18.82
N SER A 68 10.22 -9.36 19.57
CA SER A 68 9.69 -10.48 20.38
C SER A 68 9.01 -10.04 21.67
N GLY A 69 9.20 -8.78 22.08
CA GLY A 69 8.60 -8.19 23.26
C GLY A 69 8.67 -6.66 23.26
N PRO A 70 8.21 -6.03 24.36
CA PRO A 70 8.10 -4.58 24.47
C PRO A 70 9.40 -3.87 24.87
N ASN A 71 10.46 -4.58 25.29
CA ASN A 71 11.71 -4.00 25.76
C ASN A 71 12.59 -3.61 24.56
N VAL A 72 12.39 -2.40 24.04
CA VAL A 72 12.98 -1.94 22.77
C VAL A 72 14.02 -0.83 22.92
N GLU A 73 14.10 -0.24 24.11
CA GLU A 73 15.09 0.77 24.51
C GLU A 73 15.72 0.34 25.84
N LEU A 74 17.00 0.67 26.04
CA LEU A 74 17.67 0.53 27.33
C LEU A 74 17.27 1.70 28.23
N ASP A 75 17.45 1.54 29.55
CA ASP A 75 17.26 2.66 30.46
C ASP A 75 18.33 3.75 30.27
N ASN A 76 18.18 4.87 30.99
CA ASN A 76 19.07 6.02 30.89
C ASN A 76 20.53 5.69 31.26
N ASP A 77 20.75 4.64 32.05
CA ASP A 77 22.07 4.17 32.48
C ASP A 77 22.63 3.09 31.54
N GLY A 78 21.90 2.76 30.46
CA GLY A 78 22.25 1.73 29.49
C GLY A 78 22.05 0.30 30.02
N ASN A 79 21.32 0.13 31.12
CA ASN A 79 20.99 -1.16 31.68
C ASN A 79 19.68 -1.70 31.09
N GLY A 80 19.50 -3.02 31.21
CA GLY A 80 18.34 -3.74 30.70
C GLY A 80 18.73 -4.79 29.66
N THR A 81 17.73 -5.56 29.24
CA THR A 81 17.87 -6.53 28.15
C THR A 81 16.85 -6.17 27.09
N LEU A 82 17.32 -6.01 25.86
CA LEU A 82 16.44 -5.74 24.73
C LEU A 82 15.85 -7.04 24.23
N ASP A 83 14.58 -6.98 23.86
CA ASP A 83 13.92 -8.04 23.12
C ASP A 83 14.50 -8.12 21.70
N ASP A 84 14.47 -9.34 21.14
CA ASP A 84 14.96 -9.60 19.79
C ASP A 84 14.23 -8.73 18.77
N ARG A 85 14.99 -8.28 17.76
CA ARG A 85 14.46 -7.57 16.59
C ARG A 85 14.44 -8.53 15.42
N LEU A 86 13.32 -9.21 15.24
CA LEU A 86 13.14 -10.28 14.25
C LEU A 86 13.13 -9.75 12.81
N LEU A 87 12.77 -8.48 12.64
CA LEU A 87 12.97 -7.71 11.42
C LEU A 87 13.19 -6.24 11.80
N ALA A 88 14.27 -5.66 11.32
CA ALA A 88 14.60 -4.25 11.44
C ALA A 88 14.71 -3.62 10.04
N ILE A 89 13.86 -2.63 9.77
CA ILE A 89 13.87 -1.83 8.53
C ILE A 89 14.32 -0.41 8.90
N ARG A 90 15.59 -0.10 8.66
CA ARG A 90 16.18 1.21 8.99
C ARG A 90 16.34 2.06 7.75
N VAL A 91 15.66 3.21 7.70
CA VAL A 91 15.82 4.21 6.66
C VAL A 91 16.87 5.22 7.12
N ASP A 92 17.99 5.28 6.40
CA ASP A 92 19.10 6.22 6.61
C ASP A 92 19.00 7.30 5.52
N ILE A 93 18.46 8.46 5.91
CA ILE A 93 18.18 9.56 4.98
C ILE A 93 19.47 10.15 4.39
N PRO A 94 20.53 10.47 5.19
CA PRO A 94 21.76 11.05 4.67
C PRO A 94 22.44 10.15 3.64
N LYS A 95 22.43 8.82 3.85
CA LYS A 95 23.01 7.88 2.88
C LYS A 95 22.07 7.51 1.74
N GLY A 96 20.77 7.84 1.85
CA GLY A 96 19.75 7.46 0.89
C GLY A 96 19.61 5.94 0.76
N ARG A 97 19.57 5.25 1.90
CA ARG A 97 19.55 3.78 1.98
C ARG A 97 18.47 3.30 2.91
N VAL A 98 17.87 2.16 2.56
CA VAL A 98 17.03 1.37 3.46
C VAL A 98 17.78 0.09 3.76
N TYR A 99 18.05 -0.13 5.04
CA TYR A 99 18.76 -1.27 5.59
C TYR A 99 17.77 -2.28 6.14
N LEU A 100 18.10 -3.57 5.97
CA LEU A 100 17.32 -4.70 6.45
C LEU A 100 18.24 -5.60 7.26
N ASN A 101 17.85 -5.92 8.49
CA ASN A 101 18.58 -6.86 9.34
C ASN A 101 17.66 -7.50 10.39
N ALA A 102 18.21 -8.42 11.18
CA ALA A 102 17.63 -8.93 12.42
C ALA A 102 18.70 -8.93 13.51
N CYS A 103 18.29 -8.77 14.75
CA CYS A 103 19.12 -8.92 15.94
C CYS A 103 18.49 -10.01 16.81
N ILE A 104 19.16 -11.15 16.94
CA ILE A 104 18.70 -12.32 17.72
C ILE A 104 19.77 -12.61 18.77
N ASP A 105 19.37 -12.81 20.03
CA ASP A 105 20.28 -13.03 21.15
C ASP A 105 21.38 -11.94 21.25
N ASN A 106 20.97 -10.68 21.04
CA ASN A 106 21.85 -9.51 20.96
C ASN A 106 22.93 -9.56 19.86
N GLN A 107 22.78 -10.42 18.85
CA GLN A 107 23.69 -10.51 17.71
C GLN A 107 23.00 -10.08 16.43
N TRP A 108 23.57 -9.07 15.77
CA TRP A 108 23.12 -8.63 14.46
C TRP A 108 23.55 -9.60 13.36
N GLY A 109 22.61 -9.89 12.45
CA GLY A 109 22.90 -10.60 11.22
C GLY A 109 23.70 -9.77 10.22
N LYS A 110 23.91 -10.34 9.03
CA LYS A 110 24.54 -9.65 7.90
C LYS A 110 23.62 -8.57 7.35
N GLU A 111 24.04 -7.31 7.46
CA GLU A 111 23.27 -6.17 6.98
C GLU A 111 23.15 -6.17 5.44
N ALA A 112 21.93 -6.00 4.94
CA ALA A 112 21.63 -5.76 3.53
C ALA A 112 21.04 -4.35 3.36
N PHE A 113 21.26 -3.71 2.21
CA PHE A 113 20.66 -2.41 1.93
C PHE A 113 20.21 -2.25 0.49
N ILE A 114 19.24 -1.37 0.28
CA ILE A 114 18.80 -0.90 -1.03
C ILE A 114 18.88 0.62 -1.09
N LYS A 115 19.10 1.16 -2.29
CA LYS A 115 19.08 2.61 -2.51
C LYS A 115 17.63 3.09 -2.56
N GLN A 116 17.28 3.98 -1.64
CA GLN A 116 16.01 4.67 -1.62
C GLN A 116 16.21 5.97 -0.83
N SER A 117 15.93 7.09 -1.47
CA SER A 117 16.15 8.42 -0.89
C SER A 117 14.83 9.04 -0.50
N TYR A 118 14.82 9.63 0.69
CA TYR A 118 13.78 10.50 1.19
C TYR A 118 14.38 11.86 1.51
N LYS A 119 13.52 12.82 1.79
CA LYS A 119 13.86 14.16 2.29
C LYS A 119 12.76 14.60 3.24
N ASP A 120 13.03 15.64 4.00
CA ASP A 120 12.01 16.26 4.84
C ASP A 120 10.71 16.56 4.05
N GLY A 121 9.58 16.24 4.67
CA GLY A 121 8.24 16.35 4.08
C GLY A 121 7.88 15.29 3.03
N ASP A 122 8.78 14.38 2.65
CA ASP A 122 8.40 13.24 1.80
C ASP A 122 7.46 12.29 2.55
N GLU A 123 6.50 11.73 1.83
CA GLU A 123 5.77 10.55 2.28
C GLU A 123 6.60 9.28 2.12
N PHE A 124 6.34 8.32 3.00
CA PHE A 124 6.81 6.96 2.85
C PHE A 124 5.68 5.93 2.97
N ASP A 125 5.85 4.83 2.27
CA ASP A 125 4.99 3.64 2.36
C ASP A 125 5.87 2.39 2.46
N ILE A 126 5.84 1.74 3.62
CA ILE A 126 6.53 0.48 3.89
C ILE A 126 5.48 -0.58 4.17
N ARG A 127 5.58 -1.72 3.49
CA ARG A 127 4.71 -2.87 3.73
C ARG A 127 5.52 -4.14 3.95
N ILE A 128 5.08 -4.95 4.90
CA ILE A 128 5.71 -6.20 5.25
C ILE A 128 4.65 -7.29 5.09
N ARG A 129 4.71 -8.01 3.97
CA ARG A 129 3.77 -9.12 3.68
C ARG A 129 4.34 -10.41 4.25
N CYS A 130 3.53 -11.11 5.03
CA CYS A 130 3.92 -12.27 5.82
C CYS A 130 3.70 -13.58 5.03
N PHE A 131 4.69 -14.46 5.06
CA PHE A 131 4.60 -15.86 4.61
C PHE A 131 5.23 -16.78 5.65
N ASP A 132 5.01 -18.09 5.53
CA ASP A 132 5.44 -19.07 6.54
C ASP A 132 6.97 -19.08 6.76
N GLN A 133 7.76 -18.75 5.74
CA GLN A 133 9.22 -18.84 5.75
C GLN A 133 9.94 -17.51 5.56
N HIS A 134 9.23 -16.45 5.18
CA HIS A 134 9.84 -15.16 4.87
C HIS A 134 8.83 -14.00 4.92
N PHE A 135 9.36 -12.78 4.93
CA PHE A 135 8.62 -11.56 4.61
C PHE A 135 8.93 -11.10 3.19
N GLU A 136 7.93 -10.57 2.49
CA GLU A 136 8.15 -9.73 1.32
C GLU A 136 8.03 -8.27 1.74
N ILE A 137 9.08 -7.49 1.49
CA ILE A 137 9.19 -6.11 1.94
C ILE A 137 9.01 -5.17 0.74
N TYR A 138 8.00 -4.32 0.82
CA TYR A 138 7.68 -3.32 -0.19
C TYR A 138 8.01 -1.94 0.34
N VAL A 139 8.65 -1.13 -0.51
CA VAL A 139 8.89 0.28 -0.27
C VAL A 139 8.41 1.05 -1.50
N GLU A 140 7.52 2.02 -1.29
CA GLU A 140 6.87 2.78 -2.38
C GLU A 140 6.24 1.86 -3.44
N HIS A 141 5.49 0.86 -2.96
CA HIS A 141 4.85 -0.18 -3.75
C HIS A 141 5.77 -1.06 -4.60
N LYS A 142 7.08 -1.02 -4.37
CA LYS A 142 8.05 -1.87 -5.07
C LYS A 142 8.58 -2.91 -4.10
N LEU A 143 8.54 -4.19 -4.49
CA LEU A 143 9.24 -5.25 -3.77
C LEU A 143 10.75 -4.94 -3.76
N ILE A 144 11.32 -4.76 -2.58
CA ILE A 144 12.75 -4.47 -2.39
C ILE A 144 13.53 -5.66 -1.85
N ALA A 145 12.88 -6.57 -1.12
CA ALA A 145 13.54 -7.72 -0.53
C ALA A 145 12.56 -8.84 -0.18
N THR A 146 13.08 -10.06 -0.21
CA THR A 146 12.49 -11.26 0.40
C THR A 146 13.36 -11.61 1.59
N PHE A 147 12.86 -11.39 2.81
CA PHE A 147 13.61 -11.52 4.06
C PHE A 147 13.24 -12.83 4.75
N LYS A 148 14.15 -13.79 4.81
CA LYS A 148 13.89 -15.09 5.45
C LYS A 148 13.74 -14.93 6.95
N HIS A 149 12.83 -15.70 7.54
CA HIS A 149 12.68 -15.76 8.98
C HIS A 149 13.93 -16.40 9.60
N TYR A 150 14.51 -15.75 10.61
CA TYR A 150 15.59 -16.33 11.41
C TYR A 150 15.03 -17.19 12.55
N VAL A 151 13.87 -16.80 13.07
CA VAL A 151 13.09 -17.51 14.09
C VAL A 151 11.63 -17.55 13.66
N ALA A 152 10.82 -18.40 14.29
CA ALA A 152 9.41 -18.54 13.93
C ALA A 152 8.67 -17.19 14.00
N MET A 153 7.84 -16.91 12.99
CA MET A 153 7.05 -15.68 12.93
C MET A 153 6.10 -15.52 14.14
N SER A 154 5.71 -16.64 14.77
CA SER A 154 4.95 -16.68 16.02
C SER A 154 5.63 -15.96 17.19
N ASN A 155 6.96 -15.76 17.12
CA ASN A 155 7.72 -15.07 18.16
C ASN A 155 7.57 -13.54 18.07
N ILE A 156 7.01 -13.00 16.98
CA ILE A 156 6.76 -11.55 16.87
C ILE A 156 5.53 -11.20 17.71
N SER A 157 5.69 -10.26 18.63
CA SER A 157 4.61 -9.83 19.53
C SER A 157 4.35 -8.33 19.52
N HIS A 158 5.31 -7.52 19.07
CA HIS A 158 5.20 -6.07 19.04
C HIS A 158 5.71 -5.47 17.73
N ILE A 159 5.16 -4.32 17.38
CA ILE A 159 5.75 -3.39 16.43
C ILE A 159 6.32 -2.20 17.20
N TYR A 160 7.52 -1.79 16.80
CA TYR A 160 8.16 -0.60 17.33
C TYR A 160 8.67 0.29 16.20
N VAL A 161 8.33 1.58 16.23
CA VAL A 161 8.71 2.55 15.21
C VAL A 161 9.28 3.80 15.89
N GLN A 162 10.45 4.27 15.45
CA GLN A 162 11.12 5.45 16.02
C GLN A 162 11.89 6.23 14.96
N GLY A 163 12.05 7.54 15.17
CA GLY A 163 12.92 8.42 14.40
C GLY A 163 12.19 9.64 13.88
N ASP A 164 12.76 10.27 12.84
CA ASP A 164 12.35 11.55 12.27
C ASP A 164 11.11 11.43 11.39
N ILE A 165 10.00 10.95 11.95
CA ILE A 165 8.76 10.69 11.23
C ILE A 165 7.51 11.04 12.04
N ARG A 166 6.43 11.32 11.31
CA ARG A 166 5.06 11.29 11.84
C ARG A 166 4.27 10.22 11.11
N LEU A 167 3.70 9.29 11.87
CA LEU A 167 2.89 8.20 11.33
C LEU A 167 1.45 8.66 11.13
N TYR A 168 0.80 8.16 10.09
CA TYR A 168 -0.65 8.29 9.89
C TYR A 168 -1.35 6.97 9.58
N ALA A 169 -0.60 5.90 9.30
CA ALA A 169 -1.14 4.56 9.21
C ALA A 169 -0.15 3.54 9.78
N VAL A 170 -0.62 2.77 10.75
CA VAL A 170 -0.04 1.50 11.17
C VAL A 170 -1.19 0.51 11.21
N SER A 171 -1.27 -0.39 10.24
CA SER A 171 -2.38 -1.35 10.16
C SER A 171 -1.90 -2.74 9.76
N TRP A 172 -2.67 -3.73 10.20
CA TRP A 172 -2.54 -5.12 9.82
C TRP A 172 -3.77 -5.49 9.02
N GLU A 173 -3.56 -5.92 7.79
CA GLU A 173 -4.68 -6.22 6.90
C GLU A 173 -4.37 -7.34 5.93
N GLY A 174 -5.42 -7.81 5.27
CA GLY A 174 -5.29 -8.81 4.22
C GLY A 174 -5.28 -10.26 4.71
N LYS A 175 -5.09 -11.13 3.72
CA LYS A 175 -4.94 -12.58 3.81
C LYS A 175 -4.50 -13.08 2.43
N LEU A 176 -4.44 -14.39 2.23
CA LEU A 176 -4.41 -14.96 0.90
C LEU A 176 -5.82 -14.92 0.28
N TYR A 177 -5.91 -14.33 -0.91
CA TYR A 177 -7.12 -14.23 -1.69
C TYR A 177 -6.98 -15.06 -2.98
N THR A 178 -8.08 -15.70 -3.39
CA THR A 178 -8.17 -16.37 -4.68
C THR A 178 -8.73 -15.41 -5.73
N ILE A 179 -8.24 -15.50 -6.96
CA ILE A 179 -8.75 -14.77 -8.13
C ILE A 179 -9.45 -15.78 -9.07
N PRO A 180 -10.69 -15.49 -9.55
CA PRO A 180 -11.49 -14.30 -9.28
C PRO A 180 -11.96 -14.24 -7.81
N TYR A 181 -11.95 -13.04 -7.25
CA TYR A 181 -12.51 -12.75 -5.93
C TYR A 181 -13.97 -12.32 -6.11
N SER A 182 -14.88 -12.95 -5.39
CA SER A 182 -16.30 -12.60 -5.36
C SER A 182 -16.72 -12.43 -3.91
N ALA A 183 -17.45 -11.37 -3.61
CA ALA A 183 -18.02 -11.12 -2.30
C ALA A 183 -19.37 -10.44 -2.42
N ASP A 184 -20.35 -10.93 -1.68
CA ASP A 184 -21.58 -10.19 -1.44
C ASP A 184 -21.25 -8.99 -0.52
N ILE A 185 -22.05 -7.94 -0.62
CA ILE A 185 -21.91 -6.70 0.12
C ILE A 185 -23.12 -6.58 1.05
N PRO A 186 -23.04 -7.12 2.28
CA PRO A 186 -24.10 -6.95 3.27
C PRO A 186 -24.42 -5.48 3.50
N GLY A 187 -25.71 -5.16 3.52
CA GLY A 187 -26.22 -3.79 3.63
C GLY A 187 -26.03 -2.93 2.38
N ASN A 188 -25.61 -3.55 1.26
CA ASN A 188 -25.34 -2.94 -0.04
C ASN A 188 -24.24 -1.87 0.02
N PHE A 189 -23.65 -1.53 -1.12
CA PHE A 189 -22.94 -0.26 -1.22
C PHE A 189 -23.94 0.90 -1.01
N TYR A 190 -23.49 2.13 -0.81
CA TYR A 190 -24.36 3.30 -0.71
C TYR A 190 -23.48 4.56 -0.72
N VAL A 191 -24.10 5.73 -0.83
CA VAL A 191 -23.40 7.01 -0.77
C VAL A 191 -22.66 7.17 0.56
N GLY A 192 -21.38 7.49 0.51
CA GLY A 192 -20.48 7.59 1.67
C GLY A 192 -19.64 6.33 1.89
N ARG A 193 -20.02 5.18 1.31
CA ARG A 193 -19.29 3.91 1.46
C ARG A 193 -18.02 3.90 0.59
N LYS A 194 -17.02 3.16 1.06
CA LYS A 194 -15.69 3.03 0.43
C LYS A 194 -15.35 1.58 0.21
N LEU A 195 -14.87 1.25 -0.99
CA LEU A 195 -14.10 0.04 -1.25
C LEU A 195 -12.61 0.40 -1.28
N PHE A 196 -11.81 -0.35 -0.53
CA PHE A 196 -10.35 -0.34 -0.59
C PHE A 196 -9.89 -1.68 -1.17
N VAL A 197 -9.04 -1.63 -2.20
CA VAL A 197 -8.39 -2.80 -2.81
C VAL A 197 -6.90 -2.55 -2.83
N SER A 198 -6.12 -3.42 -2.20
CA SER A 198 -4.67 -3.47 -2.36
C SER A 198 -4.29 -4.72 -3.16
N ALA A 199 -3.44 -4.58 -4.17
CA ALA A 199 -3.06 -5.68 -5.05
C ALA A 199 -1.65 -5.51 -5.61
N ILE A 200 -1.08 -6.59 -6.15
CA ILE A 200 0.18 -6.62 -6.90
C ILE A 200 -0.14 -6.96 -8.34
N ALA A 201 0.35 -6.17 -9.29
CA ALA A 201 0.25 -6.54 -10.70
C ALA A 201 1.25 -7.66 -11.03
N ASP A 202 0.82 -8.63 -11.83
CA ASP A 202 1.65 -9.76 -12.21
C ASP A 202 2.91 -9.35 -13.00
N LYS A 203 3.76 -10.33 -13.31
CA LYS A 203 5.00 -10.12 -14.08
C LYS A 203 4.74 -9.64 -15.51
N LYS A 204 3.65 -10.09 -16.15
CA LYS A 204 3.26 -9.75 -17.52
C LYS A 204 1.74 -9.51 -17.59
N PRO A 205 1.22 -8.50 -16.88
CA PRO A 205 -0.21 -8.31 -16.77
C PRO A 205 -0.76 -7.72 -18.07
N LYS A 206 -1.92 -8.20 -18.51
CA LYS A 206 -2.68 -7.65 -19.63
C LYS A 206 -3.71 -6.65 -19.13
N ASP A 207 -4.50 -7.05 -18.14
CA ASP A 207 -5.60 -6.27 -17.57
C ASP A 207 -6.05 -6.83 -16.22
N PHE A 208 -6.90 -6.05 -15.54
CA PHE A 208 -7.70 -6.51 -14.41
C PHE A 208 -9.00 -5.70 -14.35
N THR A 209 -9.99 -6.21 -13.61
CA THR A 209 -11.27 -5.53 -13.42
C THR A 209 -11.70 -5.52 -11.96
N ILE A 210 -12.40 -4.44 -11.58
CA ILE A 210 -13.18 -4.32 -10.34
C ILE A 210 -14.60 -4.00 -10.77
N GLU A 211 -15.55 -4.87 -10.41
CA GLU A 211 -16.93 -4.85 -10.86
C GLU A 211 -17.89 -4.78 -9.68
N PHE A 212 -18.73 -3.75 -9.66
CA PHE A 212 -19.82 -3.59 -8.73
C PHE A 212 -21.13 -4.03 -9.39
N PHE A 213 -21.64 -5.17 -8.97
CA PHE A 213 -22.89 -5.77 -9.43
C PHE A 213 -24.07 -5.24 -8.63
N ALA A 214 -25.22 -5.13 -9.30
CA ALA A 214 -26.50 -4.71 -8.76
C ALA A 214 -27.63 -5.49 -9.43
N ASN A 215 -28.79 -5.61 -8.78
CA ASN A 215 -30.00 -6.19 -9.36
C ASN A 215 -29.78 -7.56 -10.05
N GLY A 216 -28.88 -8.39 -9.52
CA GLY A 216 -28.50 -9.68 -10.13
C GLY A 216 -27.37 -9.54 -11.16
N GLU A 217 -27.68 -9.10 -12.38
CA GLU A 217 -26.75 -9.12 -13.52
C GLU A 217 -26.27 -7.73 -13.99
N ASP A 218 -26.88 -6.65 -13.48
CA ASP A 218 -26.43 -5.31 -13.83
C ASP A 218 -25.06 -5.04 -13.21
N ILE A 219 -24.23 -4.26 -13.91
CA ILE A 219 -22.95 -3.77 -13.42
C ILE A 219 -23.04 -2.26 -13.33
N ALA A 220 -23.13 -1.73 -12.10
CA ALA A 220 -23.16 -0.30 -11.85
C ALA A 220 -21.84 0.36 -12.26
N LEU A 221 -20.71 -0.29 -11.99
CA LEU A 221 -19.37 0.14 -12.39
C LEU A 221 -18.48 -1.07 -12.70
N GLN A 222 -17.99 -1.16 -13.93
CA GLN A 222 -16.80 -1.94 -14.27
C GLN A 222 -15.62 -0.97 -14.42
N PHE A 223 -14.66 -1.03 -13.50
CA PHE A 223 -13.37 -0.36 -13.61
C PHE A 223 -12.34 -1.31 -14.19
N SER A 224 -11.81 -1.01 -15.39
CA SER A 224 -10.99 -1.96 -16.16
C SER A 224 -9.68 -1.33 -16.66
N PRO A 225 -8.58 -1.41 -15.89
CA PRO A 225 -7.26 -1.02 -16.37
C PRO A 225 -6.63 -2.03 -17.34
N SER A 226 -6.19 -1.56 -18.51
CA SER A 226 -5.40 -2.34 -19.48
C SER A 226 -3.94 -1.92 -19.44
N PHE A 227 -3.07 -2.85 -19.03
CA PHE A 227 -1.62 -2.66 -19.06
C PHE A 227 -1.05 -2.66 -20.48
N VAL A 228 -1.72 -3.31 -21.44
CA VAL A 228 -1.34 -3.33 -22.86
C VAL A 228 -1.60 -1.96 -23.48
N GLN A 229 -2.83 -1.45 -23.34
CA GLN A 229 -3.22 -0.17 -23.93
C GLN A 229 -2.76 1.05 -23.10
N LYS A 230 -2.29 0.82 -21.86
CA LYS A 230 -1.99 1.88 -20.87
C LYS A 230 -3.17 2.83 -20.68
N LYS A 231 -4.36 2.25 -20.57
CA LYS A 231 -5.63 2.95 -20.54
C LYS A 231 -6.56 2.27 -19.56
N THR A 232 -7.39 3.05 -18.88
CA THR A 232 -8.41 2.53 -17.99
C THR A 232 -9.78 2.93 -18.51
N THR A 233 -10.68 1.97 -18.64
CA THR A 233 -12.07 2.19 -19.03
C THR A 233 -12.98 2.10 -17.82
N ARG A 234 -14.09 2.84 -17.85
CA ARG A 234 -15.25 2.61 -16.98
C ARG A 234 -16.51 2.50 -17.82
N LYS A 235 -17.36 1.53 -17.50
CA LYS A 235 -18.66 1.35 -18.14
C LYS A 235 -19.63 0.64 -17.20
N SER A 236 -20.91 0.74 -17.51
CA SER A 236 -21.98 -0.01 -16.84
C SER A 236 -22.62 -1.00 -17.81
N LEU A 237 -23.18 -2.07 -17.28
CA LEU A 237 -24.07 -2.99 -17.99
C LEU A 237 -25.44 -2.84 -17.34
N LEU A 238 -26.44 -2.37 -18.09
CA LEU A 238 -27.79 -2.14 -17.58
C LEU A 238 -28.80 -2.88 -18.47
N SER A 239 -29.59 -3.78 -17.90
CA SER A 239 -30.58 -4.58 -18.62
C SER A 239 -29.98 -5.25 -19.87
N GLY A 240 -28.78 -5.83 -19.72
CA GLY A 240 -28.05 -6.51 -20.80
C GLY A 240 -27.36 -5.60 -21.83
N THR A 241 -27.43 -4.27 -21.69
CA THR A 241 -26.80 -3.31 -22.62
C THR A 241 -25.60 -2.59 -21.98
N TRP A 242 -24.44 -2.66 -22.63
CA TRP A 242 -23.25 -1.93 -22.20
C TRP A 242 -23.32 -0.45 -22.56
N SER A 243 -22.92 0.41 -21.63
CA SER A 243 -22.64 1.80 -21.95
C SER A 243 -21.38 1.95 -22.81
N SER A 244 -21.27 3.08 -23.53
CA SER A 244 -19.99 3.51 -24.11
C SER A 244 -18.92 3.65 -23.02
N PRO A 245 -17.68 3.19 -23.27
CA PRO A 245 -16.62 3.24 -22.27
C PRO A 245 -16.09 4.67 -22.07
N GLU A 246 -16.02 5.10 -20.82
CA GLU A 246 -15.37 6.35 -20.44
C GLU A 246 -13.90 6.14 -20.13
N THR A 247 -13.04 7.07 -20.57
CA THR A 247 -11.59 6.88 -20.53
C THR A 247 -10.79 8.09 -20.06
N GLY A 248 -11.50 9.15 -19.62
CA GLY A 248 -10.88 10.33 -19.02
C GLY A 248 -10.17 9.98 -17.70
N HIS A 249 -9.16 10.75 -17.34
CA HIS A 249 -8.45 10.64 -16.07
C HIS A 249 -8.20 12.04 -15.53
N GLU A 250 -8.07 12.13 -14.22
CA GLU A 250 -7.73 13.33 -13.49
C GLU A 250 -6.21 13.47 -13.37
N GLY A 251 -5.74 14.71 -13.37
CA GLY A 251 -4.32 15.03 -13.16
C GLY A 251 -3.39 14.58 -14.29
N LYS A 252 -2.11 14.39 -13.95
CA LYS A 252 -1.02 14.16 -14.94
C LYS A 252 -0.71 12.68 -15.21
N ILE A 253 -1.15 11.78 -14.33
CA ILE A 253 -0.83 10.36 -14.44
C ILE A 253 -1.89 9.67 -15.30
N LYS A 254 -1.54 9.36 -16.55
CA LYS A 254 -2.47 8.71 -17.50
C LYS A 254 -2.80 7.26 -17.13
N PHE A 255 -1.81 6.54 -16.61
CA PHE A 255 -1.93 5.13 -16.22
C PHE A 255 -1.05 4.83 -15.00
N PRO A 256 -1.63 4.67 -13.79
CA PRO A 256 -0.86 4.58 -12.54
C PRO A 256 -0.32 3.17 -12.23
N PHE A 257 -0.70 2.15 -13.00
CA PHE A 257 -0.35 0.75 -12.71
C PHE A 257 0.94 0.31 -13.41
N LYS A 258 1.74 -0.52 -12.73
CA LYS A 258 3.00 -1.08 -13.26
C LYS A 258 3.14 -2.54 -12.88
N ALA A 259 3.63 -3.37 -13.81
CA ALA A 259 3.93 -4.78 -13.55
C ALA A 259 4.88 -4.95 -12.35
N LYS A 260 4.65 -5.99 -11.54
CA LYS A 260 5.38 -6.29 -10.30
C LYS A 260 5.38 -5.18 -9.23
N ARG A 261 4.49 -4.20 -9.34
CA ARG A 261 4.29 -3.22 -8.28
C ARG A 261 2.97 -3.48 -7.60
N SER A 262 2.95 -3.25 -6.29
CA SER A 262 1.67 -3.11 -5.62
C SER A 262 0.99 -1.80 -6.02
N PHE A 263 -0.28 -1.70 -5.73
CA PHE A 263 -1.08 -0.50 -5.89
C PHE A 263 -2.29 -0.60 -4.97
N ASP A 264 -2.84 0.55 -4.61
CA ASP A 264 -4.12 0.64 -3.93
C ASP A 264 -5.14 1.34 -4.82
N VAL A 265 -6.35 0.81 -4.86
CA VAL A 265 -7.53 1.45 -5.45
C VAL A 265 -8.51 1.72 -4.33
N LEU A 266 -8.92 2.99 -4.20
CA LEU A 266 -10.07 3.37 -3.39
C LEU A 266 -11.20 3.82 -4.31
N VAL A 267 -12.36 3.17 -4.18
CA VAL A 267 -13.61 3.59 -4.82
C VAL A 267 -14.54 4.14 -3.75
N TYR A 268 -14.87 5.43 -3.84
CA TYR A 268 -15.80 6.11 -2.95
C TYR A 268 -17.08 6.46 -3.71
N ALA A 269 -18.26 6.10 -3.19
CA ALA A 269 -19.52 6.59 -3.73
C ALA A 269 -19.85 7.96 -3.11
N SER A 270 -19.78 9.03 -3.89
CA SER A 270 -20.40 10.31 -3.52
C SER A 270 -21.87 10.32 -3.97
N ASP A 271 -22.59 11.43 -3.75
CA ASP A 271 -24.01 11.53 -4.14
C ASP A 271 -24.25 11.32 -5.64
N GLU A 272 -23.36 11.85 -6.49
CA GLU A 272 -23.55 11.85 -7.96
C GLU A 272 -22.67 10.85 -8.71
N LYS A 273 -21.53 10.44 -8.13
CA LYS A 273 -20.50 9.71 -8.85
C LYS A 273 -19.63 8.85 -7.95
N PHE A 274 -18.94 7.89 -8.57
CA PHE A 274 -17.77 7.26 -7.97
C PHE A 274 -16.55 8.16 -8.12
N LEU A 275 -15.83 8.37 -7.02
CA LEU A 275 -14.47 8.92 -7.01
C LEU A 275 -13.49 7.77 -6.86
N ILE A 276 -12.59 7.60 -7.82
CA ILE A 276 -11.63 6.49 -7.86
C ILE A 276 -10.22 7.05 -7.68
N PHE A 277 -9.58 6.66 -6.60
CA PHE A 277 -8.22 7.05 -6.24
C PHE A 277 -7.29 5.86 -6.48
N VAL A 278 -6.10 6.12 -7.01
CA VAL A 278 -5.03 5.13 -7.11
C VAL A 278 -3.81 5.65 -6.38
N ASN A 279 -3.33 4.89 -5.39
CA ASN A 279 -2.26 5.28 -4.48
C ASN A 279 -2.52 6.68 -3.88
N ASP A 280 -3.75 6.87 -3.37
CA ASP A 280 -4.28 8.11 -2.76
C ASP A 280 -4.33 9.36 -3.64
N VAL A 281 -4.07 9.23 -4.94
CA VAL A 281 -4.28 10.31 -5.91
C VAL A 281 -5.60 10.05 -6.63
N LEU A 282 -6.48 11.05 -6.66
CA LEU A 282 -7.69 10.99 -7.48
C LEU A 282 -7.28 10.73 -8.93
N TYR A 283 -7.73 9.60 -9.47
CA TYR A 283 -7.34 9.12 -10.78
C TYR A 283 -8.43 9.30 -11.81
N CYS A 284 -9.69 8.99 -11.47
CA CYS A 284 -10.82 9.21 -12.35
C CYS A 284 -12.12 9.26 -11.57
N THR A 285 -13.18 9.68 -12.24
CA THR A 285 -14.55 9.67 -11.72
C THR A 285 -15.48 8.93 -12.67
N TYR A 286 -16.63 8.52 -12.18
CA TYR A 286 -17.67 7.88 -12.99
C TYR A 286 -19.05 8.20 -12.44
N ASN A 287 -19.88 8.94 -13.17
CA ASN A 287 -21.22 9.31 -12.71
C ASN A 287 -22.09 8.07 -12.49
N HIS A 288 -22.91 8.10 -11.44
CA HIS A 288 -23.83 7.01 -11.14
C HIS A 288 -24.84 6.84 -12.27
N ARG A 289 -24.91 5.63 -12.81
CA ARG A 289 -25.96 5.22 -13.77
C ARG A 289 -27.01 4.31 -13.13
N LEU A 290 -26.67 3.76 -11.97
CA LEU A 290 -27.56 3.10 -11.03
C LEU A 290 -27.32 3.71 -9.64
N PRO A 291 -28.34 3.79 -8.78
CA PRO A 291 -28.16 4.14 -7.38
C PRO A 291 -27.15 3.21 -6.70
N ALA A 292 -26.23 3.80 -5.93
CA ALA A 292 -25.19 3.02 -5.24
C ALA A 292 -25.78 2.01 -4.23
N ASP A 293 -26.97 2.28 -3.68
CA ASP A 293 -27.69 1.41 -2.74
C ASP A 293 -28.26 0.13 -3.38
N LYS A 294 -28.20 -0.02 -4.70
CA LYS A 294 -28.55 -1.26 -5.41
C LYS A 294 -27.38 -2.22 -5.56
N ILE A 295 -26.18 -1.79 -5.26
CA ILE A 295 -24.97 -2.57 -5.44
C ILE A 295 -24.80 -3.54 -4.28
N ASP A 296 -24.90 -4.83 -4.54
CA ASP A 296 -24.94 -5.88 -3.52
C ASP A 296 -23.81 -6.90 -3.67
N LYS A 297 -22.98 -6.78 -4.71
CA LYS A 297 -21.91 -7.75 -4.98
C LYS A 297 -20.69 -7.11 -5.65
N LEU A 298 -19.52 -7.61 -5.28
CA LEU A 298 -18.22 -7.21 -5.80
C LEU A 298 -17.53 -8.40 -6.46
N ILE A 299 -17.02 -8.20 -7.67
CA ILE A 299 -16.10 -9.14 -8.32
C ILE A 299 -14.80 -8.42 -8.69
N ILE A 300 -13.67 -9.07 -8.41
CA ILE A 300 -12.34 -8.59 -8.80
C ILE A 300 -11.60 -9.73 -9.49
N GLN A 301 -11.04 -9.46 -10.67
CA GLN A 301 -10.39 -10.49 -11.48
C GLN A 301 -9.31 -9.93 -12.41
N GLY A 302 -8.57 -10.82 -13.07
CA GLY A 302 -7.49 -10.51 -14.01
C GLY A 302 -6.09 -10.78 -13.46
N ASP A 303 -5.08 -10.17 -14.08
CA ASP A 303 -3.66 -10.50 -13.88
C ASP A 303 -3.05 -9.76 -12.67
N ILE A 304 -3.62 -10.02 -11.49
CA ILE A 304 -3.22 -9.44 -10.20
C ILE A 304 -3.23 -10.46 -9.07
N GLN A 305 -2.44 -10.20 -8.04
CA GLN A 305 -2.53 -10.86 -6.74
C GLN A 305 -3.15 -9.89 -5.73
N LEU A 306 -4.30 -10.26 -5.15
CA LEU A 306 -4.93 -9.46 -4.09
C LEU A 306 -4.17 -9.55 -2.76
N ILE A 307 -3.93 -8.38 -2.16
CA ILE A 307 -3.33 -8.20 -0.84
C ILE A 307 -4.42 -7.97 0.20
N GLY A 308 -5.42 -7.13 -0.10
CA GLY A 308 -6.45 -6.71 0.83
C GLY A 308 -7.68 -6.19 0.10
N VAL A 309 -8.87 -6.51 0.63
CA VAL A 309 -10.16 -6.00 0.14
C VAL A 309 -10.99 -5.62 1.35
N HIS A 310 -11.37 -4.34 1.46
CA HIS A 310 -12.13 -3.83 2.59
C HIS A 310 -13.25 -2.91 2.12
N ILE A 311 -14.46 -3.17 2.59
CA ILE A 311 -15.58 -2.24 2.42
C ILE A 311 -15.84 -1.58 3.77
N LYS A 312 -15.82 -0.25 3.79
CA LYS A 312 -16.15 0.58 4.95
C LYS A 312 -17.35 1.44 4.57
#